data_AF-B6HWP4-F1
#
_entry.id   AF-B6HWP4-F1
#
_cell.length_a   1.000
_cell.length_b   1.000
_cell.length_c   1.000
_cell.angle_alpha   90.00
_cell.angle_beta   90.00
_cell.angle_gamma   90.00
#
_symmetry.space_group_name_H-M   'P 1'
#
loop_
_entity.id
_entity.type
_entity.pdbx_description
1 polymer ?
#
loop_
_entity_poly.entity_id
_entity_poly.type
_entity_poly.pdbx_seq_one_letter_code
_entity_poly.pdbx_strand_id
1 'polypeptide(L)'
;MSRPVSKFAEWLARASIQDTFGLCGLLALVCWICCSLGRRFRHLPLRLQQVSWRSFFQAPTPGVLQWLDIPTYLQGGVLTALVIANTIVISLHAQTWVDVQRRAGCLAVTHLVPLCSGFSFSLPAHVYYVERDTFYWAHRWLGRICVLHCLLHGSVLGANARNKSHGARLAIPLLAGCSLVSILPWTLAAILRRWPQLGLKVHYMLASIATGALFYHLIDRVSSYRWVLLGGICAGCAWSAGTCLHTMWYHIAQAADHATYSTIHFPVCVLGPYGHPPNLGQYGTIVFVLEDIGLFRALPFIRHLVQESRSRRNTVRRLEVLWQVRLKHFSESPIMLGCFAVSCAYRNRPPPLGGG
;
A
#
# COMPACT_ATOMS: atom_id res chain seq x y z
N MET A 1 -26.37 24.24 33.86
CA MET A 1 -25.02 23.65 34.00
C MET A 1 -24.42 23.47 32.61
N SER A 2 -23.53 24.37 32.20
CA SER A 2 -22.78 24.30 30.94
C SER A 2 -21.71 23.21 31.07
N ARG A 3 -21.76 22.18 30.20
CA ARG A 3 -20.68 21.19 30.13
C ARG A 3 -19.40 21.90 29.69
N PRO A 4 -18.24 21.66 30.33
CA PRO A 4 -16.99 22.23 29.85
C PRO A 4 -16.65 21.57 28.52
N VAL A 5 -17.01 22.23 27.42
CA VAL A 5 -16.55 21.86 26.09
C VAL A 5 -15.05 22.15 26.08
N SER A 6 -14.24 21.14 25.80
CA SER A 6 -12.78 21.31 25.81
C SER A 6 -12.41 22.43 24.83
N LYS A 7 -11.41 23.26 25.17
CA LYS A 7 -10.90 24.33 24.28
C LYS A 7 -10.54 23.79 22.88
N PHE A 8 -10.17 22.51 22.82
CA PHE A 8 -9.93 21.76 21.59
C PHE A 8 -11.20 21.54 20.76
N ALA A 9 -12.32 21.15 21.39
CA ALA A 9 -13.60 20.97 20.71
C ALA A 9 -14.17 22.30 20.18
N GLU A 10 -13.98 23.40 20.91
CA GLU A 10 -14.34 24.74 20.40
C GLU A 10 -13.43 25.21 19.25
N TRP A 11 -12.14 24.87 19.29
CA TRP A 11 -11.22 25.18 18.19
C TRP A 11 -11.58 24.38 16.92
N LEU A 12 -11.88 23.08 17.06
CA LEU A 12 -12.40 22.22 15.99
C LEU A 12 -13.72 22.74 15.40
N ALA A 13 -14.58 23.34 16.23
CA ALA A 13 -15.83 23.94 15.77
C ALA A 13 -15.63 25.25 14.98
N ARG A 14 -14.49 25.94 15.18
CA ARG A 14 -14.13 27.19 14.49
C ARG A 14 -13.20 26.99 13.30
N ALA A 15 -12.53 25.84 13.21
CA ALA A 15 -11.67 25.49 12.09
C ALA A 15 -12.48 25.35 10.79
N SER A 16 -11.94 25.82 9.66
CA SER A 16 -12.67 25.68 8.40
C SER A 16 -12.89 24.20 8.06
N ILE A 17 -13.91 23.89 7.26
CA ILE A 17 -14.13 22.52 6.77
C ILE A 17 -12.87 22.01 6.03
N GLN A 18 -12.09 22.88 5.39
CA GLN A 18 -10.83 22.47 4.77
C GLN A 18 -9.76 22.12 5.82
N ASP A 19 -9.69 22.86 6.93
CA ASP A 19 -8.73 22.61 8.01
C ASP A 19 -9.05 21.35 8.81
N THR A 20 -10.33 21.03 8.98
CA THR A 20 -10.76 19.82 9.73
C THR A 20 -10.47 18.54 8.94
N PHE A 21 -10.66 18.59 7.62
CA PHE A 21 -10.36 17.47 6.71
C PHE A 21 -8.86 17.38 6.41
N GLY A 22 -8.16 18.53 6.36
CA GLY A 22 -6.71 18.61 6.42
C GLY A 22 -6.16 17.99 7.70
N LEU A 23 -6.81 18.20 8.85
CA LEU A 23 -6.47 17.55 10.12
C LEU A 23 -6.67 16.04 10.07
N CYS A 24 -7.70 15.55 9.37
CA CYS A 24 -7.93 14.12 9.20
C CYS A 24 -6.91 13.47 8.27
N GLY A 25 -6.56 14.16 7.17
CA GLY A 25 -5.45 13.77 6.31
C GLY A 25 -4.12 13.80 7.07
N LEU A 26 -3.89 14.83 7.90
CA LEU A 26 -2.72 14.97 8.76
C LEU A 26 -2.71 13.91 9.85
N LEU A 27 -3.82 13.56 10.47
CA LEU A 27 -3.93 12.51 11.48
C LEU A 27 -3.76 11.12 10.85
N ALA A 28 -4.27 10.89 9.65
CA ALA A 28 -4.01 9.67 8.89
C ALA A 28 -2.54 9.58 8.49
N LEU A 29 -1.94 10.69 8.05
CA LEU A 29 -0.51 10.80 7.72
C LEU A 29 0.37 10.68 8.96
N VAL A 30 -0.01 11.26 10.10
CA VAL A 30 0.70 11.15 11.39
C VAL A 30 0.54 9.76 11.95
N CYS A 31 -0.64 9.15 11.89
CA CYS A 31 -0.84 7.74 12.25
C CYS A 31 0.01 6.82 11.36
N TRP A 32 0.07 7.12 10.05
CA TRP A 32 0.93 6.43 9.09
C TRP A 32 2.42 6.62 9.40
N ILE A 33 2.85 7.85 9.66
CA ILE A 33 4.23 8.20 10.02
C ILE A 33 4.60 7.60 11.37
N CYS A 34 3.71 7.58 12.37
CA CYS A 34 3.89 6.93 13.65
C CYS A 34 3.94 5.41 13.52
N CYS A 35 3.16 4.79 12.64
CA CYS A 35 3.27 3.37 12.32
C CYS A 35 4.56 3.03 11.55
N SER A 36 4.99 3.94 10.66
CA SER A 36 6.26 3.81 9.93
C SER A 36 7.47 4.01 10.85
N LEU A 37 7.43 5.00 11.74
CA LEU A 37 8.41 5.26 12.77
C LEU A 37 8.41 4.17 13.84
N GLY A 38 7.26 3.63 14.24
CA GLY A 38 7.18 2.47 15.14
C GLY A 38 7.83 1.21 14.53
N ARG A 39 7.77 1.07 13.19
CA ARG A 39 8.58 0.08 12.46
C ARG A 39 10.07 0.43 12.43
N ARG A 40 10.45 1.71 12.47
CA ARG A 40 11.84 2.22 12.46
C ARG A 40 12.51 2.21 13.84
N PHE A 41 11.76 2.43 14.91
CA PHE A 41 12.17 2.31 16.33
C PHE A 41 12.20 0.85 16.82
N ARG A 42 12.15 -0.14 15.90
CA ARG A 42 12.38 -1.58 16.12
C ARG A 42 13.68 -1.92 16.87
N HIS A 43 14.60 -0.96 17.01
CA HIS A 43 15.89 -1.14 17.67
C HIS A 43 15.94 -0.72 19.14
N LEU A 44 14.88 -0.09 19.68
CA LEU A 44 14.86 0.31 21.09
C LEU A 44 14.23 -0.78 21.97
N PRO A 45 14.97 -1.41 22.90
CA PRO A 45 14.46 -2.52 23.69
C PRO A 45 13.59 -1.99 24.84
N LEU A 46 12.32 -1.71 24.57
CA LEU A 46 11.33 -1.48 25.64
C LEU A 46 10.86 -2.83 26.18
N ARG A 47 11.59 -3.33 27.20
CA ARG A 47 11.18 -4.47 28.04
C ARG A 47 10.06 -4.03 28.99
N LEU A 48 8.81 -4.08 28.53
CA LEU A 48 7.64 -4.13 29.40
C LEU A 48 7.08 -5.56 29.41
N GLN A 49 7.27 -6.20 30.57
CA GLN A 49 6.67 -7.42 31.12
C GLN A 49 5.83 -8.34 30.20
N GLN A 50 6.41 -9.53 29.93
CA GLN A 50 5.82 -10.87 29.77
C GLN A 50 4.68 -11.16 28.77
N VAL A 51 4.23 -10.19 27.98
CA VAL A 51 3.56 -10.43 26.70
C VAL A 51 4.31 -9.61 25.65
N SER A 52 4.92 -10.28 24.68
CA SER A 52 5.48 -9.61 23.53
C SER A 52 4.33 -8.99 22.74
N TRP A 53 3.95 -7.74 23.07
CA TRP A 53 3.00 -6.94 22.31
C TRP A 53 3.35 -6.92 20.82
N ARG A 54 4.65 -7.01 20.51
CA ARG A 54 5.18 -7.19 19.16
C ARG A 54 4.62 -8.45 18.47
N SER A 55 4.64 -9.59 19.16
CA SER A 55 4.11 -10.86 18.64
C SER A 55 2.60 -10.80 18.50
N PHE A 56 1.90 -10.12 19.41
CA PHE A 56 0.45 -9.97 19.35
C PHE A 56 -0.01 -9.12 18.15
N PHE A 57 0.58 -7.93 17.97
CA PHE A 57 0.20 -7.04 16.86
C PHE A 57 0.56 -7.60 15.47
N GLN A 58 1.59 -8.45 15.40
CA GLN A 58 2.01 -9.15 14.18
C GLN A 58 1.33 -10.52 14.01
N ALA A 59 0.55 -10.96 14.99
CA ALA A 59 -0.15 -12.24 14.89
C ALA A 59 -1.19 -12.19 13.76
N PRO A 60 -1.34 -13.31 13.04
CA PRO A 60 -2.38 -13.43 12.03
C PRO A 60 -3.76 -13.33 12.68
N THR A 61 -4.67 -12.60 12.04
CA THR A 61 -6.06 -12.47 12.50
C THR A 61 -6.87 -13.73 12.22
N PRO A 62 -8.07 -13.91 12.82
CA PRO A 62 -8.98 -15.00 12.49
C PRO A 62 -9.37 -15.01 11.00
N GLY A 63 -9.70 -16.18 10.45
CA GLY A 63 -9.93 -16.36 9.01
C GLY A 63 -10.95 -15.40 8.37
N VAL A 64 -11.97 -14.97 9.11
CA VAL A 64 -12.97 -13.99 8.63
C VAL A 64 -12.34 -12.62 8.35
N LEU A 65 -11.46 -12.13 9.25
CA LEU A 65 -10.77 -10.86 9.07
C LEU A 65 -9.73 -10.94 7.94
N GLN A 66 -9.10 -12.11 7.76
CA GLN A 66 -8.20 -12.34 6.63
C GLN A 66 -8.94 -12.30 5.29
N TRP A 67 -10.16 -12.86 5.22
CA TRP A 67 -11.03 -12.76 4.04
C TRP A 67 -11.40 -11.32 3.70
N LEU A 68 -11.55 -10.47 4.73
CA LEU A 68 -11.75 -9.04 4.57
C LEU A 68 -10.46 -8.28 4.22
N ASP A 69 -9.32 -8.94 3.99
CA ASP A 69 -8.03 -8.30 3.70
C ASP A 69 -7.45 -7.52 4.90
N ILE A 70 -7.57 -8.10 6.11
CA ILE A 70 -6.95 -7.62 7.36
C ILE A 70 -6.06 -8.74 7.92
N PRO A 71 -4.83 -8.93 7.40
CA PRO A 71 -4.02 -10.08 7.79
C PRO A 71 -3.40 -9.99 9.19
N THR A 72 -3.23 -8.80 9.77
CA THR A 72 -2.61 -8.61 11.10
C THR A 72 -3.45 -7.72 12.02
N TYR A 73 -3.35 -7.93 13.34
CA TYR A 73 -4.03 -7.09 14.33
C TYR A 73 -3.57 -5.63 14.28
N LEU A 74 -2.31 -5.35 13.90
CA LEU A 74 -1.83 -4.00 13.66
C LEU A 74 -2.64 -3.30 12.57
N GLN A 75 -2.82 -3.95 11.42
CA GLN A 75 -3.61 -3.41 10.31
C GLN A 75 -5.09 -3.26 10.68
N GLY A 76 -5.63 -4.22 11.45
CA GLY A 76 -6.99 -4.11 12.01
C GLY A 76 -7.13 -2.91 12.95
N GLY A 77 -6.14 -2.65 13.81
CA GLY A 77 -6.10 -1.49 14.69
C GLY A 77 -6.04 -0.17 13.93
N VAL A 78 -5.18 -0.07 12.91
CA VAL A 78 -5.09 1.12 12.03
C VAL A 78 -6.42 1.38 11.32
N LEU A 79 -7.04 0.33 10.77
CA LEU A 79 -8.35 0.46 10.13
C LEU A 79 -9.44 0.88 11.11
N THR A 80 -9.45 0.31 12.31
CA THR A 80 -10.40 0.66 13.37
C THR A 80 -10.26 2.12 13.78
N ALA A 81 -9.02 2.58 14.00
CA ALA A 81 -8.74 3.99 14.30
C ALA A 81 -9.18 4.92 13.17
N LEU A 82 -8.94 4.54 11.91
CA LEU A 82 -9.37 5.28 10.74
C LEU A 82 -10.90 5.37 10.68
N VAL A 83 -11.63 4.26 10.85
CA VAL A 83 -13.09 4.24 10.85
C VAL A 83 -13.64 5.11 11.98
N ILE A 84 -13.13 4.97 13.20
CA ILE A 84 -13.52 5.80 14.35
C ILE A 84 -13.32 7.28 14.05
N ALA A 85 -12.15 7.67 13.52
CA ALA A 85 -11.86 9.05 13.16
C ALA A 85 -12.85 9.58 12.11
N ASN A 86 -13.16 8.80 11.07
CA ASN A 86 -14.15 9.19 10.06
C ASN A 86 -15.56 9.32 10.67
N THR A 87 -15.97 8.38 11.52
CA THR A 87 -17.26 8.43 12.23
C THR A 87 -17.38 9.68 13.10
N ILE A 88 -16.31 10.04 13.82
CA ILE A 88 -16.23 11.25 14.63
C ILE A 88 -16.42 12.49 13.75
N VAL A 89 -15.73 12.57 12.59
CA VAL A 89 -15.80 13.73 11.69
C VAL A 89 -17.20 13.94 11.10
N ILE A 90 -17.86 12.86 10.69
CA ILE A 90 -19.21 12.95 10.13
C ILE A 90 -20.27 13.25 11.20
N SER A 91 -20.06 12.80 12.44
CA SER A 91 -21.08 12.85 13.50
C SER A 91 -20.94 14.04 14.44
N LEU A 92 -19.71 14.51 14.72
CA LEU A 92 -19.48 15.58 15.69
C LEU A 92 -20.09 16.89 15.20
N HIS A 93 -21.00 17.46 16.00
CA HIS A 93 -21.70 18.72 15.71
C HIS A 93 -22.54 18.69 14.42
N ALA A 94 -22.92 17.52 13.92
CA ALA A 94 -23.91 17.43 12.85
C ALA A 94 -25.31 17.59 13.45
N GLN A 95 -26.01 18.67 13.06
CA GLN A 95 -27.36 18.96 13.56
C GLN A 95 -28.43 18.31 12.68
N THR A 96 -28.12 18.14 11.39
CA THR A 96 -29.04 17.56 10.41
C THR A 96 -28.42 16.41 9.64
N TRP A 97 -29.26 15.52 9.11
CA TRP A 97 -28.82 14.45 8.23
C TRP A 97 -28.16 14.97 6.94
N VAL A 98 -28.57 16.15 6.47
CA VAL A 98 -27.97 16.83 5.31
C VAL A 98 -26.52 17.21 5.60
N ASP A 99 -26.21 17.64 6.83
CA ASP A 99 -24.83 17.95 7.23
C ASP A 99 -23.95 16.69 7.20
N VAL A 100 -24.47 15.57 7.70
CA VAL A 100 -23.78 14.27 7.67
C VAL A 100 -23.49 13.85 6.22
N GLN A 101 -24.49 13.94 5.33
CA GLN A 101 -24.33 13.60 3.92
C GLN A 101 -23.36 14.52 3.19
N ARG A 102 -23.35 15.81 3.51
CA ARG A 102 -22.39 16.79 2.94
C ARG A 102 -20.97 16.47 3.37
N ARG A 103 -20.76 16.18 4.67
CA ARG A 103 -19.46 15.79 5.22
C ARG A 103 -18.97 14.46 4.66
N ALA A 104 -19.87 13.48 4.49
CA ALA A 104 -19.56 12.21 3.85
C ALA A 104 -19.09 12.41 2.41
N GLY A 105 -19.73 13.29 1.65
CA GLY A 105 -19.30 13.65 0.28
C GLY A 105 -17.89 14.27 0.26
N CYS A 106 -17.60 15.19 1.18
CA CYS A 106 -16.26 15.74 1.34
C CYS A 106 -15.22 14.66 1.69
N LEU A 107 -15.54 13.72 2.60
CA LEU A 107 -14.62 12.66 3.02
C LEU A 107 -14.36 11.69 1.88
N ALA A 108 -15.38 11.38 1.06
CA ALA A 108 -15.22 10.56 -0.13
C ALA A 108 -14.19 11.18 -1.08
N VAL A 109 -14.27 12.49 -1.35
CA VAL A 109 -13.27 13.19 -2.19
C VAL A 109 -11.89 13.19 -1.53
N THR A 110 -11.80 13.40 -0.21
CA THR A 110 -10.53 13.36 0.52
C THR A 110 -9.85 12.00 0.42
N HIS A 111 -10.60 10.90 0.54
CA HIS A 111 -10.06 9.55 0.34
C HIS A 111 -9.73 9.24 -1.12
N LEU A 112 -10.38 9.91 -2.07
CA LEU A 112 -10.08 9.76 -3.49
C LEU A 112 -8.74 10.40 -3.89
N VAL A 113 -8.29 11.46 -3.20
CA VAL A 113 -6.99 12.11 -3.45
C VAL A 113 -5.82 11.11 -3.44
N PRO A 114 -5.58 10.34 -2.34
CA PRO A 114 -4.49 9.36 -2.32
C PRO A 114 -4.70 8.19 -3.30
N LEU A 115 -5.94 7.91 -3.70
CA LEU A 115 -6.24 6.88 -4.72
C LEU A 115 -5.82 7.34 -6.12
N CYS A 116 -6.05 8.61 -6.46
CA CYS A 116 -5.69 9.21 -7.75
C CYS A 116 -4.23 9.70 -7.81
N SER A 117 -3.57 9.89 -6.67
CA SER A 117 -2.23 10.47 -6.61
C SER A 117 -1.10 9.51 -6.94
N GLY A 118 -1.38 8.29 -7.41
CA GLY A 118 -0.32 7.38 -7.86
C GLY A 118 0.61 6.85 -6.75
N PHE A 119 0.26 7.01 -5.46
CA PHE A 119 1.07 6.48 -4.35
C PHE A 119 1.29 4.96 -4.41
N SER A 120 0.44 4.24 -5.13
CA SER A 120 0.57 2.78 -5.34
C SER A 120 1.62 2.40 -6.39
N PHE A 121 2.26 3.37 -7.05
CA PHE A 121 3.33 3.10 -8.00
C PHE A 121 4.63 2.69 -7.30
N SER A 122 5.55 2.11 -8.07
CA SER A 122 6.81 1.56 -7.57
C SER A 122 7.78 2.63 -7.04
N LEU A 123 7.84 3.81 -7.67
CA LEU A 123 8.76 4.87 -7.28
C LEU A 123 8.40 5.52 -5.93
N PRO A 124 7.14 5.89 -5.64
CA PRO A 124 6.74 6.33 -4.29
C PRO A 124 7.14 5.31 -3.21
N ALA A 125 6.92 4.02 -3.46
CA ALA A 125 7.30 2.96 -2.51
C ALA A 125 8.80 2.99 -2.17
N HIS A 126 9.64 3.21 -3.18
CA HIS A 126 11.07 3.35 -3.01
C HIS A 126 11.48 4.63 -2.26
N VAL A 127 10.87 5.77 -2.61
CA VAL A 127 11.17 7.10 -2.03
C VAL A 127 10.78 7.16 -0.55
N TYR A 128 9.62 6.61 -0.19
CA TYR A 128 9.12 6.65 1.19
C TYR A 128 9.67 5.53 2.08
N TYR A 129 10.51 4.63 1.56
CA TYR A 129 11.00 3.46 2.29
C TYR A 129 9.87 2.59 2.86
N VAL A 130 8.75 2.48 2.13
CA VAL A 130 7.59 1.68 2.54
C VAL A 130 7.37 0.56 1.54
N GLU A 131 7.12 -0.64 2.07
CA GLU A 131 6.84 -1.81 1.24
C GLU A 131 5.61 -1.59 0.34
N ARG A 132 5.74 -1.98 -0.93
CA ARG A 132 4.69 -1.84 -1.94
C ARG A 132 3.39 -2.54 -1.53
N ASP A 133 3.49 -3.67 -0.82
CA ASP A 133 2.33 -4.41 -0.32
C ASP A 133 1.52 -3.59 0.71
N THR A 134 2.18 -2.73 1.48
CA THR A 134 1.51 -1.79 2.40
C THR A 134 0.72 -0.76 1.60
N PHE A 135 1.27 -0.23 0.50
CA PHE A 135 0.56 0.73 -0.35
C PHE A 135 -0.63 0.10 -1.07
N TYR A 136 -0.50 -1.14 -1.56
CA TYR A 136 -1.64 -1.85 -2.16
C TYR A 136 -2.74 -2.15 -1.15
N TRP A 137 -2.37 -2.57 0.06
CA TRP A 137 -3.33 -2.75 1.14
C TRP A 137 -4.06 -1.44 1.48
N ALA A 138 -3.32 -0.34 1.60
CA ALA A 138 -3.89 0.98 1.88
C ALA A 138 -4.83 1.45 0.76
N HIS A 139 -4.43 1.30 -0.51
CA HIS A 139 -5.25 1.65 -1.67
C HIS A 139 -6.60 0.90 -1.65
N ARG A 140 -6.60 -0.41 -1.37
CA ARG A 140 -7.83 -1.20 -1.30
C ARG A 140 -8.77 -0.72 -0.20
N TRP A 141 -8.24 -0.44 1.00
CA TRP A 141 -9.05 0.03 2.11
C TRP A 141 -9.55 1.47 1.97
N LEU A 142 -8.70 2.39 1.49
CA LEU A 142 -9.10 3.75 1.15
C LEU A 142 -10.20 3.76 0.08
N GLY A 143 -10.09 2.87 -0.92
CA GLY A 143 -11.14 2.67 -1.94
C GLY A 143 -12.47 2.23 -1.33
N ARG A 144 -12.47 1.21 -0.46
CA ARG A 144 -13.68 0.74 0.22
C ARG A 144 -14.33 1.82 1.09
N ILE A 145 -13.52 2.56 1.86
CA ILE A 145 -13.99 3.66 2.71
C ILE A 145 -14.56 4.80 1.85
N CYS A 146 -13.91 5.13 0.73
CA CYS A 146 -14.41 6.10 -0.24
C CYS A 146 -15.79 5.70 -0.78
N VAL A 147 -15.98 4.44 -1.16
CA VAL A 147 -17.28 3.92 -1.63
C VAL A 147 -18.35 4.00 -0.55
N LEU A 148 -18.04 3.63 0.70
CA LEU A 148 -19.00 3.75 1.82
C LEU A 148 -19.45 5.20 2.04
N HIS A 149 -18.52 6.16 2.01
CA HIS A 149 -18.85 7.58 2.13
C HIS A 149 -19.62 8.10 0.91
N CYS A 150 -19.33 7.61 -0.29
CA CYS A 150 -20.08 7.92 -1.50
C CYS A 150 -21.53 7.42 -1.41
N LEU A 151 -21.75 6.19 -0.92
CA LEU A 151 -23.10 5.65 -0.69
C LEU A 151 -23.86 6.47 0.38
N LEU A 152 -23.18 6.84 1.46
CA LEU A 152 -23.76 7.69 2.51
C LEU A 152 -24.15 9.06 1.96
N HIS A 153 -23.31 9.70 1.14
CA HIS A 153 -23.63 10.95 0.45
C HIS A 153 -24.81 10.78 -0.54
N GLY A 154 -24.77 9.71 -1.34
CA GLY A 154 -25.78 9.39 -2.35
C GLY A 154 -27.15 9.02 -1.78
N SER A 155 -27.25 8.69 -0.48
CA SER A 155 -28.52 8.43 0.19
C SER A 155 -29.49 9.63 0.14
N VAL A 156 -28.99 10.85 -0.12
CA VAL A 156 -29.82 12.06 -0.31
C VAL A 156 -30.73 11.94 -1.54
N LEU A 157 -30.31 11.18 -2.54
CA LEU A 157 -31.06 10.95 -3.77
C LEU A 157 -32.31 10.11 -3.51
N GLY A 158 -32.23 9.13 -2.61
CA GLY A 158 -33.38 8.33 -2.19
C GLY A 158 -34.43 9.15 -1.43
N ALA A 159 -33.99 10.16 -0.67
CA ALA A 159 -34.89 11.09 0.02
C ALA A 159 -35.58 12.06 -0.97
N ASN A 160 -34.87 12.51 -2.01
CA ASN A 160 -35.38 13.47 -3.00
C ASN A 160 -36.09 12.85 -4.21
N ALA A 161 -35.97 11.53 -4.45
CA ALA A 161 -36.58 10.83 -5.58
C ALA A 161 -38.13 10.87 -5.60
N ARG A 162 -38.76 11.34 -4.51
CA ARG A 162 -40.20 11.58 -4.45
C ARG A 162 -40.66 12.76 -5.33
N ASN A 163 -39.75 13.64 -5.77
CA ASN A 163 -40.05 14.79 -6.63
C ASN A 163 -39.52 14.58 -8.06
N LYS A 164 -40.42 14.25 -9.01
CA LYS A 164 -40.15 13.81 -10.40
C LYS A 164 -39.43 14.82 -11.33
N SER A 165 -39.08 16.02 -10.89
CA SER A 165 -38.64 17.13 -11.78
C SER A 165 -37.13 17.23 -12.06
N HIS A 166 -36.28 16.35 -11.50
CA HIS A 166 -34.81 16.59 -11.45
C HIS A 166 -33.92 15.56 -12.19
N GLY A 167 -34.47 14.69 -13.05
CA GLY A 167 -33.76 13.54 -13.63
C GLY A 167 -32.40 13.85 -14.29
N ALA A 168 -32.31 14.91 -15.09
CA ALA A 168 -31.07 15.27 -15.79
C ALA A 168 -29.96 15.78 -14.85
N ARG A 169 -30.31 16.50 -13.77
CA ARG A 169 -29.34 17.03 -12.80
C ARG A 169 -28.73 15.93 -11.91
N LEU A 170 -29.35 14.77 -11.83
CA LEU A 170 -28.89 13.64 -11.02
C LEU A 170 -28.05 12.62 -11.81
N ALA A 171 -28.05 12.68 -13.14
CA ALA A 171 -27.38 11.70 -13.97
C ALA A 171 -25.86 11.65 -13.74
N ILE A 172 -25.20 12.80 -13.66
CA ILE A 172 -23.74 12.88 -13.47
C ILE A 172 -23.28 12.35 -12.09
N PRO A 173 -23.84 12.79 -10.94
CA PRO A 173 -23.44 12.22 -9.66
C PRO A 173 -23.78 10.73 -9.53
N LEU A 174 -24.88 10.27 -10.15
CA LEU A 174 -25.20 8.83 -10.21
C LEU A 174 -24.18 8.06 -11.04
N LEU A 175 -23.76 8.58 -12.20
CA LEU A 175 -22.71 7.96 -13.02
C LEU A 175 -21.41 7.82 -12.23
N ALA A 176 -21.00 8.86 -11.49
CA ALA A 176 -19.82 8.82 -10.64
C ALA A 176 -19.95 7.75 -9.53
N GLY A 177 -21.06 7.76 -8.79
CA GLY A 177 -21.32 6.82 -7.71
C GLY A 177 -21.42 5.37 -8.18
N CYS A 178 -22.17 5.11 -9.25
CA CYS A 178 -22.30 3.78 -9.85
C CYS A 178 -20.96 3.25 -10.37
N SER A 179 -20.14 4.11 -10.98
CA SER A 179 -18.81 3.72 -11.45
C SER A 179 -17.90 3.33 -10.28
N LEU A 180 -17.90 4.10 -9.18
CA LEU A 180 -17.13 3.77 -7.97
C LEU A 180 -17.58 2.47 -7.31
N VAL A 181 -18.89 2.27 -7.15
CA VAL A 181 -19.45 1.04 -6.57
C VAL A 181 -19.13 -0.18 -7.44
N SER A 182 -19.21 -0.02 -8.76
CA SER A 182 -18.94 -1.09 -9.72
C SER A 182 -17.49 -1.57 -9.69
N ILE A 183 -16.54 -0.81 -9.13
CA ILE A 183 -15.16 -1.26 -8.96
C ILE A 183 -15.07 -2.43 -7.96
N LEU A 184 -15.91 -2.47 -6.92
CA LEU A 184 -15.77 -3.43 -5.82
C LEU A 184 -15.80 -4.90 -6.27
N PRO A 185 -16.77 -5.37 -7.09
CA PRO A 185 -16.79 -6.74 -7.60
C PRO A 185 -15.50 -7.09 -8.36
N TRP A 186 -15.00 -6.21 -9.22
CA TRP A 186 -13.78 -6.45 -10.02
C TRP A 186 -12.51 -6.53 -9.17
N THR A 187 -12.53 -6.00 -7.94
CA THR A 187 -11.42 -6.11 -6.99
C THR A 187 -11.49 -7.36 -6.10
N LEU A 188 -12.51 -8.20 -6.25
CA LEU A 188 -12.64 -9.42 -5.47
C LEU A 188 -11.53 -10.42 -5.83
N ALA A 189 -10.92 -11.03 -4.81
CA ALA A 189 -9.80 -11.96 -5.00
C ALA A 189 -10.13 -13.12 -5.96
N ALA A 190 -11.38 -13.60 -5.98
CA ALA A 190 -11.83 -14.64 -6.90
C ALA A 190 -11.74 -14.20 -8.37
N ILE A 191 -12.17 -12.98 -8.68
CA ILE A 191 -12.16 -12.43 -10.04
C ILE A 191 -10.72 -12.09 -10.46
N LEU A 192 -9.96 -11.42 -9.58
CA LEU A 192 -8.57 -11.04 -9.88
C LEU A 192 -7.66 -12.25 -10.09
N ARG A 193 -7.89 -13.38 -9.40
CA ARG A 193 -7.14 -14.62 -9.63
C ARG A 193 -7.47 -15.26 -10.98
N ARG A 194 -8.72 -15.15 -11.44
CA ARG A 194 -9.16 -15.74 -12.71
C ARG A 194 -8.81 -14.87 -13.92
N TRP A 195 -8.94 -13.56 -13.79
CA TRP A 195 -8.81 -12.60 -14.90
C TRP A 195 -8.04 -11.32 -14.48
N PRO A 196 -6.75 -11.41 -14.12
CA PRO A 196 -6.00 -10.27 -13.57
C PRO A 196 -5.89 -9.09 -14.55
N GLN A 197 -5.65 -9.37 -15.83
CA GLN A 197 -5.49 -8.34 -16.87
C GLN A 197 -6.80 -7.61 -17.17
N LEU A 198 -7.91 -8.37 -17.23
CA LEU A 198 -9.23 -7.79 -17.47
C LEU A 198 -9.68 -6.95 -16.28
N GLY A 199 -9.55 -7.47 -15.06
CA GLY A 199 -9.92 -6.76 -13.84
C GLY A 199 -9.19 -5.43 -13.69
N LEU A 200 -7.89 -5.39 -14.00
CA LEU A 200 -7.12 -4.14 -13.95
C LEU A 200 -7.55 -3.13 -15.03
N LYS A 201 -7.80 -3.57 -16.28
CA LYS A 201 -8.29 -2.70 -17.36
C LYS A 201 -9.66 -2.10 -17.03
N VAL A 202 -10.59 -2.93 -16.55
CA VAL A 202 -11.93 -2.49 -16.15
C VAL A 202 -11.85 -1.52 -14.96
N HIS A 203 -10.99 -1.80 -13.98
CA HIS A 203 -10.73 -0.89 -12.87
C HIS A 203 -10.28 0.49 -13.35
N TYR A 204 -9.30 0.57 -14.27
CA TYR A 204 -8.84 1.86 -14.81
C TYR A 204 -9.93 2.61 -15.58
N MET A 205 -10.73 1.89 -16.37
CA MET A 205 -11.85 2.51 -17.09
C MET A 205 -12.89 3.10 -16.13
N LEU A 206 -13.34 2.30 -15.15
CA LEU A 206 -14.32 2.74 -14.15
C LEU A 206 -13.77 3.85 -13.25
N ALA A 207 -12.51 3.79 -12.85
CA ALA A 207 -11.86 4.83 -12.06
C ALA A 207 -11.75 6.16 -12.84
N SER A 208 -11.45 6.10 -14.15
CA SER A 208 -11.41 7.27 -15.02
C SER A 208 -12.80 7.91 -15.18
N ILE A 209 -13.84 7.10 -15.43
CA ILE A 209 -15.23 7.57 -15.55
C ILE A 209 -15.69 8.17 -14.22
N ALA A 210 -15.45 7.49 -13.10
CA ALA A 210 -15.79 7.97 -11.76
C ALA A 210 -15.13 9.31 -11.45
N THR A 211 -13.83 9.44 -11.72
CA THR A 211 -13.05 10.65 -11.44
C THR A 211 -13.51 11.81 -12.32
N GLY A 212 -13.73 11.59 -13.62
CA GLY A 212 -14.20 12.61 -14.55
C GLY A 212 -15.61 13.11 -14.22
N ALA A 213 -16.55 12.19 -13.98
CA ALA A 213 -17.92 12.52 -13.60
C ALA A 213 -17.98 13.25 -12.25
N LEU A 214 -17.15 12.83 -11.28
CA LEU A 214 -17.03 13.52 -9.99
C LEU A 214 -16.42 14.91 -10.14
N PHE A 215 -15.39 15.08 -10.97
CA PHE A 215 -14.78 16.39 -11.21
C PHE A 215 -15.80 17.37 -11.81
N TYR A 216 -16.59 16.92 -12.79
CA TYR A 216 -17.70 17.70 -13.33
C TYR A 216 -18.74 18.02 -12.25
N HIS A 217 -19.15 17.05 -11.44
CA HIS A 217 -20.07 17.28 -10.32
C HIS A 217 -19.54 18.34 -9.34
N LEU A 218 -18.24 18.35 -9.04
CA LEU A 218 -17.64 19.36 -8.17
C LEU A 218 -17.61 20.76 -8.81
N ILE A 219 -17.47 20.85 -10.13
CA ILE A 219 -17.58 22.11 -10.89
C ILE A 219 -19.01 22.65 -10.83
N ASP A 220 -20.01 21.81 -11.14
CA ASP A 220 -21.43 22.16 -11.12
C ASP A 220 -21.86 22.67 -9.73
N ARG A 221 -21.34 22.04 -8.67
CA ARG A 221 -21.60 22.45 -7.28
C ARG A 221 -20.71 23.59 -6.79
N VAL A 222 -19.85 24.15 -7.64
CA VAL A 222 -18.89 25.24 -7.33
C VAL A 222 -18.08 24.93 -6.07
N SER A 223 -17.74 23.66 -5.85
CA SER A 223 -17.07 23.20 -4.63
C SER A 223 -15.56 23.47 -4.68
N SER A 224 -14.96 23.94 -3.59
CA SER A 224 -13.51 24.10 -3.47
C SER A 224 -12.75 22.77 -3.58
N TYR A 225 -13.43 21.64 -3.32
CA TYR A 225 -12.84 20.30 -3.41
C TYR A 225 -12.42 19.89 -4.83
N ARG A 226 -12.86 20.61 -5.88
CA ARG A 226 -12.35 20.40 -7.25
C ARG A 226 -10.84 20.60 -7.34
N TRP A 227 -10.30 21.57 -6.60
CA TRP A 227 -8.86 21.85 -6.57
C TRP A 227 -8.08 20.78 -5.80
N VAL A 228 -8.69 20.26 -4.74
CA VAL A 228 -8.13 19.15 -3.95
C VAL A 228 -8.04 17.89 -4.82
N LEU A 229 -9.09 17.57 -5.57
CA LEU A 229 -9.10 16.45 -6.52
C LEU A 229 -8.10 16.67 -7.67
N LEU A 230 -8.03 17.89 -8.22
CA LEU A 230 -7.05 18.24 -9.25
C LEU A 230 -5.62 18.03 -8.75
N GLY A 231 -5.30 18.47 -7.53
CA GLY A 231 -3.99 18.25 -6.91
C GLY A 231 -3.65 16.76 -6.81
N GLY A 232 -4.62 15.92 -6.45
CA GLY A 232 -4.47 14.46 -6.46
C GLY A 232 -4.14 13.92 -7.86
N ILE A 233 -4.90 14.32 -8.88
CA ILE A 233 -4.67 13.89 -10.28
C ILE A 233 -3.28 14.33 -10.77
N CYS A 234 -2.90 15.59 -10.53
CA CYS A 234 -1.59 16.13 -10.91
C CYS A 234 -0.45 15.37 -10.23
N ALA A 235 -0.60 15.05 -8.93
CA ALA A 235 0.37 14.22 -8.22
C ALA A 235 0.49 12.81 -8.84
N GLY A 236 -0.63 12.21 -9.23
CA GLY A 236 -0.65 10.93 -9.93
C GLY A 236 0.10 10.96 -11.26
N CYS A 237 -0.15 11.99 -12.08
CA CYS A 237 0.56 12.20 -13.33
C CYS A 237 2.07 12.40 -13.09
N ALA A 238 2.45 13.20 -12.10
CA ALA A 238 3.84 13.45 -11.75
C ALA A 238 4.57 12.17 -11.31
N TRP A 239 3.96 11.37 -10.44
CA TRP A 239 4.53 10.08 -10.04
C TRP A 239 4.59 9.09 -11.20
N SER A 240 3.58 9.03 -12.06
CA SER A 240 3.60 8.20 -13.27
C SER A 240 4.76 8.58 -14.19
N ALA A 241 4.90 9.87 -14.50
CA ALA A 241 6.01 10.37 -15.32
C ALA A 241 7.37 10.06 -14.67
N GLY A 242 7.51 10.30 -13.36
CA GLY A 242 8.71 9.97 -12.60
C GLY A 242 9.06 8.48 -12.66
N THR A 243 8.07 7.59 -12.54
CA THR A 243 8.30 6.14 -12.65
C THR A 243 8.79 5.74 -14.03
N CYS A 244 8.19 6.30 -15.09
CA CYS A 244 8.57 6.07 -16.48
C CYS A 244 10.01 6.55 -16.73
N LEU A 245 10.32 7.79 -16.34
CA LEU A 245 11.66 8.36 -16.48
C LEU A 245 12.71 7.57 -15.70
N HIS A 246 12.44 7.20 -14.45
CA HIS A 246 13.34 6.37 -13.65
C HIS A 246 13.63 5.02 -14.33
N THR A 247 12.60 4.40 -14.91
CA THR A 247 12.76 3.11 -15.60
C THR A 247 13.52 3.23 -16.91
N MET A 248 13.24 4.29 -17.68
CA MET A 248 13.96 4.57 -18.92
C MET A 248 15.44 4.84 -18.64
N TRP A 249 15.74 5.66 -17.63
CA TRP A 249 17.11 5.93 -17.19
C TRP A 249 17.85 4.64 -16.80
N TYR A 250 17.20 3.79 -16.01
CA TYR A 250 17.79 2.54 -15.57
C TYR A 250 18.08 1.58 -16.75
N HIS A 251 17.16 1.48 -17.72
CA HIS A 251 17.38 0.70 -18.92
C HIS A 251 18.52 1.23 -19.78
N ILE A 252 18.65 2.55 -19.94
CA ILE A 252 19.75 3.18 -20.69
C ILE A 252 21.09 2.89 -19.99
N ALA A 253 21.16 3.02 -18.66
CA ALA A 253 22.36 2.72 -17.89
C ALA A 253 22.77 1.24 -18.03
N GLN A 254 21.82 0.30 -17.93
CA GLN A 254 22.11 -1.13 -18.13
C GLN A 254 22.51 -1.46 -19.57
N ALA A 255 21.91 -0.81 -20.56
CA ALA A 255 22.27 -1.00 -21.97
C ALA A 255 23.69 -0.52 -22.28
N ALA A 256 24.15 0.56 -21.61
CA ALA A 256 25.53 1.02 -21.71
C ALA A 256 26.53 0.01 -21.13
N ASP A 257 26.16 -0.71 -20.08
CA ASP A 257 27.02 -1.71 -19.42
C ASP A 257 27.06 -3.08 -20.13
N HIS A 258 26.04 -3.42 -20.94
CA HIS A 258 25.86 -4.76 -21.53
C HIS A 258 26.22 -4.88 -23.03
N ALA A 259 26.98 -3.94 -23.60
CA ALA A 259 27.39 -3.93 -25.01
C ALA A 259 28.37 -5.06 -25.43
N THR A 260 28.24 -6.29 -24.92
CA THR A 260 29.19 -7.39 -25.20
C THR A 260 28.60 -8.76 -25.53
N TYR A 261 27.27 -8.95 -25.62
CA TYR A 261 26.74 -10.26 -26.05
C TYR A 261 25.52 -10.17 -26.98
N SER A 262 25.65 -10.76 -28.17
CA SER A 262 24.58 -10.94 -29.15
C SER A 262 23.68 -12.11 -28.74
N THR A 263 22.51 -11.80 -28.20
CA THR A 263 21.40 -12.77 -28.09
C THR A 263 20.12 -12.12 -28.59
N ILE A 264 19.22 -12.93 -29.13
CA ILE A 264 17.94 -12.46 -29.68
C ILE A 264 17.10 -11.92 -28.51
N HIS A 265 16.88 -10.61 -28.48
CA HIS A 265 16.14 -9.94 -27.41
C HIS A 265 14.65 -9.82 -27.78
N PHE A 266 13.77 -10.43 -26.99
CA PHE A 266 12.39 -9.97 -26.90
C PHE A 266 12.38 -8.69 -26.04
N PRO A 267 11.72 -7.59 -26.44
CA PRO A 267 11.65 -6.39 -25.63
C PRO A 267 10.80 -6.67 -24.39
N VAL A 268 11.46 -6.98 -23.28
CA VAL A 268 10.85 -7.09 -21.96
C VAL A 268 11.24 -5.85 -21.18
N CYS A 269 10.28 -4.94 -20.95
CA CYS A 269 10.48 -3.84 -20.01
C CYS A 269 10.47 -4.40 -18.58
N VAL A 270 11.67 -4.66 -18.05
CA VAL A 270 11.87 -5.07 -16.66
C VAL A 270 11.89 -3.84 -15.76
N LEU A 271 10.77 -3.59 -15.07
CA LEU A 271 10.65 -2.50 -14.10
C LEU A 271 11.43 -2.85 -12.82
N GLY A 272 12.66 -2.34 -12.64
CA GLY A 272 13.43 -2.61 -11.42
C GLY A 272 14.77 -1.88 -11.31
N PRO A 273 15.58 -2.20 -10.27
CA PRO A 273 15.19 -2.83 -9.02
C PRO A 273 14.55 -1.80 -8.08
N TYR A 274 13.38 -2.12 -7.54
CA TYR A 274 12.77 -1.33 -6.48
C TYR A 274 12.97 -2.03 -5.14
N GLY A 275 13.45 -1.27 -4.16
CA GLY A 275 13.72 -1.73 -2.81
C GLY A 275 15.15 -1.39 -2.39
N HIS A 276 15.38 -1.37 -1.08
CA HIS A 276 16.69 -1.08 -0.50
C HIS A 276 17.31 -2.41 -0.07
N PRO A 277 18.18 -3.03 -0.89
CA PRO A 277 18.79 -4.30 -0.55
C PRO A 277 19.66 -4.13 0.71
N PRO A 278 19.52 -4.98 1.73
CA PRO A 278 20.41 -4.91 2.89
C PRO A 278 21.84 -5.24 2.47
N ASN A 279 22.82 -4.50 3.01
CA ASN A 279 24.22 -4.84 2.80
C ASN A 279 24.56 -6.07 3.65
N LEU A 280 24.49 -7.25 3.02
CA LEU A 280 24.74 -8.53 3.67
C LEU A 280 26.23 -8.93 3.66
N GLY A 281 27.06 -8.33 2.79
CA GLY A 281 28.47 -8.70 2.59
C GLY A 281 29.39 -8.39 3.78
N GLN A 282 28.92 -7.58 4.72
CA GLN A 282 29.63 -7.21 5.96
C GLN A 282 29.50 -8.23 7.11
N TYR A 283 28.63 -9.25 6.96
CA TYR A 283 28.39 -10.23 8.02
C TYR A 283 29.17 -11.52 7.77
N GLY A 284 29.85 -12.04 8.81
CA GLY A 284 30.59 -13.30 8.71
C GLY A 284 29.68 -14.54 8.60
N THR A 285 28.49 -14.50 9.18
CA THR A 285 27.49 -15.57 9.08
C THR A 285 26.13 -14.96 8.73
N ILE A 286 25.45 -15.54 7.74
CA ILE A 286 24.13 -15.11 7.29
C ILE A 286 23.18 -16.31 7.38
N VAL A 287 22.06 -16.12 8.07
CA VAL A 287 20.97 -17.09 8.13
C VAL A 287 19.75 -16.49 7.44
N PHE A 288 19.35 -17.08 6.31
CA PHE A 288 18.11 -16.77 5.64
C PHE A 288 16.99 -17.62 6.24
N VAL A 289 16.02 -16.99 6.90
CA VAL A 289 14.79 -17.65 7.36
C VAL A 289 13.68 -17.24 6.40
N LEU A 290 13.19 -18.18 5.60
CA LEU A 290 12.32 -17.92 4.46
C LEU A 290 11.07 -18.78 4.53
N GLU A 291 9.92 -18.20 4.21
CA GLU A 291 8.64 -18.91 4.09
C GLU A 291 8.14 -18.88 2.63
N ASP A 292 7.63 -20.01 2.14
CA ASP A 292 6.96 -20.16 0.84
C ASP A 292 7.77 -19.57 -0.34
N ILE A 293 7.21 -18.60 -1.07
CA ILE A 293 7.86 -17.92 -2.21
C ILE A 293 9.02 -17.00 -1.79
N GLY A 294 9.28 -16.84 -0.49
CA GLY A 294 10.38 -16.04 0.06
C GLY A 294 11.76 -16.49 -0.42
N LEU A 295 11.92 -17.77 -0.80
CA LEU A 295 13.14 -18.28 -1.43
C LEU A 295 13.50 -17.50 -2.70
N PHE A 296 12.53 -17.24 -3.58
CA PHE A 296 12.78 -16.52 -4.83
C PHE A 296 13.25 -15.08 -4.61
N ARG A 297 12.86 -14.45 -3.50
CA ARG A 297 13.36 -13.12 -3.10
C ARG A 297 14.80 -13.19 -2.59
N ALA A 298 15.20 -14.30 -1.96
CA ALA A 298 16.55 -14.50 -1.43
C ALA A 298 17.56 -14.97 -2.49
N LEU A 299 17.13 -15.69 -3.53
CA LEU A 299 18.00 -16.26 -4.56
C LEU A 299 18.97 -15.24 -5.21
N PRO A 300 18.54 -14.03 -5.62
CA PRO A 300 19.46 -13.03 -6.16
C PRO A 300 20.56 -12.64 -5.18
N PHE A 301 20.22 -12.51 -3.88
CA PHE A 301 21.19 -12.19 -2.82
C PHE A 301 22.16 -13.34 -2.59
N ILE A 302 21.67 -14.58 -2.53
CA ILE A 302 22.50 -15.77 -2.38
C ILE A 302 23.48 -15.86 -3.56
N ARG A 303 23.00 -15.67 -4.79
CA ARG A 303 23.85 -15.70 -6.00
C ARG A 303 24.92 -14.61 -5.94
N HIS A 304 24.54 -13.38 -5.59
CA HIS A 304 25.47 -12.26 -5.44
C HIS A 304 26.53 -12.54 -4.37
N LEU A 305 26.13 -12.98 -3.17
CA LEU A 305 27.03 -13.30 -2.07
C LEU A 305 27.98 -14.45 -2.42
N VAL A 306 27.50 -15.48 -3.12
CA VAL A 306 28.35 -16.58 -3.59
C VAL A 306 29.34 -16.10 -4.64
N GLN A 307 28.93 -15.23 -5.58
CA GLN A 307 29.81 -14.64 -6.58
C GLN A 307 30.89 -13.76 -5.95
N GLU A 308 30.51 -12.86 -5.05
CA GLU A 308 31.48 -12.00 -4.34
C GLU A 308 32.41 -12.80 -3.42
N SER A 309 31.92 -13.88 -2.81
CA SER A 309 32.75 -14.77 -1.99
C SER A 309 33.80 -15.47 -2.84
N ARG A 310 33.43 -15.93 -4.05
CA ARG A 310 34.38 -16.50 -5.03
C ARG A 310 35.45 -15.49 -5.45
N SER A 311 35.09 -14.21 -5.56
CA SER A 311 36.02 -13.12 -5.88
C SER A 311 36.72 -12.50 -4.66
N ARG A 312 36.56 -13.07 -3.46
CA ARG A 312 37.09 -12.55 -2.17
C ARG A 312 36.71 -11.10 -1.86
N ARG A 313 35.54 -10.66 -2.31
CA ARG A 313 35.02 -9.29 -2.11
C ARG A 313 34.06 -9.15 -0.92
N ASN A 314 33.73 -10.23 -0.23
CA ASN A 314 32.87 -10.19 0.96
C ASN A 314 33.47 -10.92 2.16
N THR A 315 32.90 -10.66 3.34
CA THR A 315 33.36 -11.23 4.63
C THR A 315 32.62 -12.51 5.03
N VAL A 316 31.65 -12.94 4.22
CA VAL A 316 30.75 -14.06 4.52
C VAL A 316 31.54 -15.38 4.53
N ARG A 317 31.49 -16.08 5.66
CA ARG A 317 32.13 -17.39 5.88
C ARG A 317 31.11 -18.52 5.97
N ARG A 318 29.89 -18.23 6.40
CA ARG A 318 28.83 -19.24 6.57
C ARG A 318 27.50 -18.67 6.08
N LEU A 319 26.82 -19.44 5.24
CA LEU A 319 25.51 -19.12 4.68
C LEU A 319 24.56 -20.28 4.99
N GLU A 320 23.48 -20.01 5.72
CA GLU A 320 22.45 -21.00 6.00
C GLU A 320 21.11 -20.54 5.48
N VAL A 321 20.36 -21.46 4.87
CA VAL A 321 19.02 -21.17 4.35
C VAL A 321 18.05 -22.13 5.03
N LEU A 322 17.27 -21.57 5.96
CA LEU A 322 16.14 -22.22 6.59
C LEU A 322 14.90 -21.87 5.78
N TRP A 323 14.41 -22.82 4.99
CA TRP A 323 13.25 -22.63 4.14
C TRP A 323 12.08 -23.49 4.60
N GLN A 324 10.98 -22.83 4.96
CA GLN A 324 9.73 -23.48 5.35
C GLN A 324 8.71 -23.35 4.23
N VAL A 325 8.19 -24.48 3.72
CA VAL A 325 7.20 -24.52 2.64
C VAL A 325 5.89 -25.08 3.18
N ARG A 326 4.78 -24.35 3.01
CA ARG A 326 3.44 -24.84 3.34
C ARG A 326 2.78 -25.45 2.10
N LEU A 327 3.10 -26.71 1.81
CA LEU A 327 2.50 -27.45 0.69
C LEU A 327 1.02 -27.71 0.98
N LYS A 328 0.12 -26.95 0.33
CA LYS A 328 -1.34 -27.23 0.34
C LYS A 328 -1.85 -27.94 -0.91
N HIS A 329 -1.01 -28.23 -1.90
CA HIS A 329 -1.44 -28.75 -3.22
C HIS A 329 -0.61 -29.94 -3.76
N PHE A 330 0.30 -30.50 -2.96
CA PHE A 330 0.92 -31.79 -3.28
C PHE A 330 0.49 -32.80 -2.23
N SER A 331 -0.24 -33.81 -2.70
CA SER A 331 -0.73 -35.02 -2.03
C SER A 331 0.01 -35.44 -0.76
N GLU A 332 -0.77 -35.64 0.31
CA GLU A 332 -0.56 -36.55 1.46
C GLU A 332 0.90 -36.85 1.90
N SER A 333 1.39 -36.13 2.93
CA SER A 333 2.36 -36.53 3.99
C SER A 333 3.16 -35.31 4.53
N PRO A 334 3.78 -35.38 5.73
CA PRO A 334 3.94 -34.22 6.62
C PRO A 334 5.08 -33.28 6.21
N ILE A 335 4.89 -32.01 6.58
CA ILE A 335 5.86 -30.90 6.66
C ILE A 335 7.31 -31.34 6.39
N MET A 336 7.79 -31.18 5.15
CA MET A 336 9.21 -31.25 4.86
C MET A 336 9.87 -29.92 5.29
N LEU A 337 10.58 -29.93 6.42
CA LEU A 337 11.62 -28.94 6.71
C LEU A 337 12.84 -29.28 5.85
N GLY A 338 13.01 -28.60 4.72
CA GLY A 338 14.24 -28.68 3.93
C GLY A 338 15.28 -27.72 4.49
N CYS A 339 16.17 -28.19 5.37
CA CYS A 339 17.38 -27.45 5.73
C CYS A 339 18.42 -27.60 4.60
N PHE A 340 18.52 -26.60 3.72
CA PHE A 340 19.63 -26.50 2.79
C PHE A 340 20.74 -25.68 3.43
N ALA A 341 21.68 -26.36 4.10
CA ALA A 341 22.93 -25.75 4.54
C ALA A 341 23.90 -25.68 3.35
N VAL A 342 23.98 -24.53 2.68
CA VAL A 342 25.07 -24.26 1.73
C VAL A 342 26.29 -23.81 2.53
N SER A 343 27.01 -24.79 3.08
CA SER A 343 28.29 -24.51 3.75
C SER A 343 29.33 -24.10 2.70
N CYS A 344 29.50 -22.79 2.51
CA CYS A 344 30.66 -22.21 1.83
C CYS A 344 31.90 -22.33 2.74
N ALA A 345 32.29 -23.55 3.12
CA ALA A 345 33.52 -23.79 3.85
C ALA A 345 34.71 -23.67 2.89
N TYR A 346 35.22 -22.44 2.71
CA TYR A 346 36.55 -22.27 2.15
C TYR A 346 37.56 -22.76 3.19
N ARG A 347 37.97 -24.03 3.07
CA ARG A 347 39.14 -24.57 3.78
C ARG A 347 40.31 -23.69 3.37
N ASN A 348 40.89 -22.95 4.32
CA ASN A 348 42.11 -22.16 4.11
C ASN A 348 43.15 -23.05 3.41
N ARG A 349 43.38 -22.89 2.10
CA ARG A 349 44.64 -23.36 1.51
C ARG A 349 45.69 -22.30 1.88
N PRO A 350 46.80 -22.69 2.53
CA PRO A 350 47.90 -21.77 2.74
C PRO A 350 48.42 -21.28 1.37
N PRO A 351 49.04 -20.09 1.31
CA PRO A 351 49.71 -19.64 0.08
C PRO A 351 50.73 -20.69 -0.37
N PRO A 352 50.96 -20.85 -1.69
CA PRO A 352 52.02 -21.72 -2.15
C PRO A 352 53.33 -21.24 -1.52
N LEU A 353 53.98 -22.13 -0.77
CA LEU A 353 55.37 -21.98 -0.41
C LEU A 353 56.16 -21.99 -1.72
N GLY A 354 56.54 -20.79 -2.19
CA GLY A 354 57.59 -20.66 -3.18
C GLY A 354 58.88 -21.11 -2.50
N GLY A 355 59.30 -22.34 -2.81
CA GLY A 355 60.62 -22.85 -2.47
C GLY A 355 61.64 -22.42 -3.52
N GLY A 356 62.89 -22.26 -3.05
CA GLY A 356 64.12 -22.34 -3.85
C GLY A 356 64.41 -21.15 -4.73
#